data_AF-A0A5C5YK10-F1
#
_entry.id   AF-A0A5C5YK10-F1
#
_cell.length_a   1.000
_cell.length_b   1.000
_cell.length_c   1.000
_cell.angle_alpha   90.00
_cell.angle_beta   90.00
_cell.angle_gamma   90.00
#
_symmetry.space_group_name_H-M   'P 1'
#
loop_
_entity.id
_entity.type
_entity.pdbx_description
1 polymer ?
#
loop_
_entity_poly.entity_id
_entity_poly.type
_entity_poly.pdbx_seq_one_letter_code
_entity_poly.pdbx_strand_id
1 'polypeptide(L)'
;MFRLTFLIAALLVPIPLAGAQDSNSTPPPAFDESTVAALEINLTEIDVAGLRAAARPYFKSVSDEEMGSLFAHLKVEIQRLRETGTDRLVLSWQTNDLLGGTPLVQAPTTNSEELRRVLSTWFHRMFGNDTSRISVSLGWASLGSETELDRITGQDRKTTQRFASAMADRKLDHQLIVSLPPQSREDLITLWPDQWPPGSIDFDVSPRQLVRDITIVDAQWSLPPKAAMSMTLQTTSTKTAKRLAEQIKSFITLHERWSAAIRVSTLDSTVTLDSAPPPNASAFTLLIEELSTIVRRQRERAQELQTMNDLKQIGLAMHNYYDAFDHFPPPAIENADGDTLFSWRVALLPFLEQEALYRAFDKTQAWDSAANRQITDTIVPVFRSPGVEGSKTAIRLPAITGSMWDGTRESLQFRDITDGTSNTIAAAIAPLDEAVAWSKPEVWRLDENDLMGSFFGDREEILVLIFDGSVNRLKKSDMTEKNLRALLTIAGRDVAEW
;
A
#
# COMPACT_ATOMS: atom_id res chain seq x y z
N MET A 1 5.84 5.73 -7.96
CA MET A 1 4.91 4.73 -7.37
C MET A 1 4.34 3.70 -8.36
N PHE A 2 3.91 4.06 -9.58
CA PHE A 2 3.25 3.14 -10.53
C PHE A 2 3.91 1.76 -10.73
N ARG A 3 5.24 1.66 -10.66
CA ARG A 3 6.00 0.47 -11.07
C ARG A 3 6.01 -0.69 -10.06
N LEU A 4 6.05 -0.42 -8.75
CA LEU A 4 5.96 -1.49 -7.73
C LEU A 4 4.61 -2.20 -7.80
N THR A 5 3.51 -1.45 -7.95
CA THR A 5 2.19 -2.08 -8.10
C THR A 5 2.03 -2.78 -9.44
N PHE A 6 2.62 -2.27 -10.53
CA PHE A 6 2.58 -2.98 -11.82
C PHE A 6 3.39 -4.28 -11.78
N LEU A 7 4.53 -4.32 -11.07
CA LEU A 7 5.30 -5.55 -10.88
C LEU A 7 4.55 -6.54 -9.98
N ILE A 8 4.05 -6.11 -8.82
CA ILE A 8 3.29 -6.99 -7.91
C ILE A 8 2.00 -7.47 -8.57
N ALA A 9 1.27 -6.63 -9.31
CA ALA A 9 0.07 -7.04 -10.04
C ALA A 9 0.36 -7.91 -11.28
N ALA A 10 1.56 -7.85 -11.87
CA ALA A 10 2.00 -8.77 -12.92
C ALA A 10 2.56 -10.09 -12.37
N LEU A 11 3.02 -10.11 -11.12
CA LEU A 11 3.55 -11.30 -10.43
C LEU A 11 2.50 -12.02 -9.56
N LEU A 12 1.37 -11.40 -9.24
CA LEU A 12 0.21 -12.02 -8.57
C LEU A 12 -0.79 -12.64 -9.57
N VAL A 13 -0.30 -13.15 -10.70
CA VAL A 13 -1.10 -13.81 -11.73
C VAL A 13 -0.63 -15.28 -11.85
N PRO A 14 -1.37 -16.26 -11.28
CA PRO A 14 -1.21 -17.69 -11.61
C PRO A 14 -1.65 -17.97 -13.07
N ILE A 15 -1.52 -19.19 -13.63
CA ILE A 15 -2.23 -19.81 -14.80
C ILE A 15 -2.14 -21.39 -14.60
N PRO A 16 -2.75 -22.38 -15.32
CA PRO A 16 -2.49 -23.85 -15.14
C PRO A 16 -1.95 -24.65 -16.39
N LEU A 17 -1.25 -25.83 -16.39
CA LEU A 17 -0.71 -26.77 -15.35
C LEU A 17 0.67 -27.48 -15.74
N ALA A 18 1.55 -27.80 -14.74
CA ALA A 18 2.86 -28.55 -14.70
C ALA A 18 4.24 -27.81 -14.89
N GLY A 19 5.30 -27.97 -14.07
CA GLY A 19 5.56 -28.85 -12.92
C GLY A 19 6.93 -29.59 -12.98
N ALA A 20 7.48 -29.95 -11.80
CA ALA A 20 8.63 -30.83 -11.49
C ALA A 20 9.97 -30.17 -11.02
N GLN A 21 10.68 -30.88 -10.14
CA GLN A 21 11.90 -30.47 -9.40
C GLN A 21 13.19 -31.05 -9.99
N ASP A 22 14.36 -30.47 -9.65
CA ASP A 22 15.59 -31.24 -9.44
C ASP A 22 16.55 -30.55 -8.43
N SER A 23 17.67 -31.20 -8.08
CA SER A 23 18.09 -31.39 -6.69
C SER A 23 19.53 -30.98 -6.33
N ASN A 24 20.25 -30.24 -7.19
CA ASN A 24 21.59 -29.69 -6.92
C ASN A 24 21.55 -28.23 -6.44
N SER A 25 20.85 -27.95 -5.34
CA SER A 25 20.53 -26.57 -4.94
C SER A 25 21.69 -25.79 -4.32
N THR A 26 21.85 -24.55 -4.81
CA THR A 26 22.47 -23.44 -4.05
C THR A 26 21.82 -23.37 -2.65
N PRO A 27 22.56 -23.07 -1.55
CA PRO A 27 21.94 -22.88 -0.24
C PRO A 27 20.79 -21.85 -0.32
N PRO A 28 19.72 -22.00 0.48
CA PRO A 28 18.52 -21.18 0.33
C PRO A 28 18.80 -19.67 0.46
N PRO A 29 17.91 -18.81 -0.08
CA PRO A 29 17.98 -17.35 0.10
C PRO A 29 18.04 -16.96 1.58
N ALA A 30 18.56 -15.76 1.85
CA ALA A 30 18.62 -15.22 3.20
C ALA A 30 17.28 -14.53 3.55
N PHE A 31 16.78 -14.77 4.74
CA PHE A 31 15.62 -14.06 5.30
C PHE A 31 15.94 -13.65 6.72
N ASP A 32 15.27 -12.61 7.20
CA ASP A 32 15.37 -12.14 8.58
C ASP A 32 14.08 -12.44 9.37
N GLU A 33 14.09 -12.17 10.68
CA GLU A 33 12.93 -12.40 11.54
C GLU A 33 11.76 -11.45 11.27
N SER A 34 12.01 -10.28 10.68
CA SER A 34 10.99 -9.31 10.25
C SER A 34 10.38 -9.61 8.88
N THR A 35 10.89 -10.62 8.15
CA THR A 35 10.39 -11.02 6.83
C THR A 35 8.98 -11.60 6.96
N VAL A 36 8.04 -11.02 6.20
CA VAL A 36 6.61 -11.38 6.20
C VAL A 36 6.20 -12.10 4.93
N ALA A 37 6.86 -11.83 3.80
CA ALA A 37 6.56 -12.44 2.52
C ALA A 37 7.85 -12.66 1.71
N ALA A 38 7.89 -13.77 0.96
CA ALA A 38 8.98 -14.12 0.07
C ALA A 38 8.42 -14.76 -1.22
N LEU A 39 8.85 -14.23 -2.37
CA LEU A 39 8.47 -14.61 -3.72
C LEU A 39 9.68 -15.16 -4.46
N GLU A 40 9.71 -16.47 -4.75
CA GLU A 40 10.68 -17.06 -5.67
C GLU A 40 10.09 -17.20 -7.07
N ILE A 41 10.83 -16.73 -8.06
CA ILE A 41 10.51 -16.80 -9.48
C ILE A 41 11.61 -17.63 -10.17
N ASN A 42 11.31 -18.87 -10.59
CA ASN A 42 12.20 -19.56 -11.52
C ASN A 42 12.20 -18.81 -12.86
N LEU A 43 13.37 -18.37 -13.32
CA LEU A 43 13.56 -17.68 -14.59
C LEU A 43 13.68 -18.63 -15.78
N THR A 44 13.95 -19.93 -15.60
CA THR A 44 14.09 -20.89 -16.73
C THR A 44 12.76 -21.11 -17.44
N GLU A 45 11.68 -21.35 -16.70
CA GLU A 45 10.39 -21.80 -17.25
C GLU A 45 9.52 -20.68 -17.86
N ILE A 46 9.95 -19.41 -17.74
CA ILE A 46 9.14 -18.28 -18.26
C ILE A 46 9.17 -18.23 -19.79
N ASP A 47 8.15 -18.77 -20.45
CA ASP A 47 7.88 -18.49 -21.86
C ASP A 47 7.10 -17.17 -22.03
N VAL A 48 7.82 -16.12 -22.41
CA VAL A 48 7.26 -14.79 -22.65
C VAL A 48 6.33 -14.75 -23.89
N ALA A 49 6.48 -15.69 -24.84
CA ALA A 49 5.58 -15.80 -25.98
C ALA A 49 4.26 -16.49 -25.60
N GLY A 50 4.33 -17.63 -24.89
CA GLY A 50 3.19 -18.30 -24.28
C GLY A 50 2.41 -17.39 -23.33
N LEU A 51 3.11 -16.61 -22.50
CA LEU A 51 2.50 -15.56 -21.67
C LEU A 51 1.76 -14.49 -22.50
N ARG A 52 2.38 -13.96 -23.56
CA ARG A 52 1.71 -12.94 -24.42
C ARG A 52 0.43 -13.51 -25.05
N ALA A 53 0.49 -14.75 -25.54
CA ALA A 53 -0.67 -15.43 -26.12
C ALA A 53 -1.77 -15.66 -25.08
N ALA A 54 -1.41 -16.13 -23.89
CA ALA A 54 -2.34 -16.31 -22.78
C ALA A 54 -2.94 -14.98 -22.28
N ALA A 55 -2.19 -13.88 -22.29
CA ALA A 55 -2.62 -12.58 -21.77
C ALA A 55 -3.57 -11.79 -22.70
N ARG A 56 -3.58 -12.05 -24.02
CA ARG A 56 -4.36 -11.23 -24.97
C ARG A 56 -5.89 -11.18 -24.71
N PRO A 57 -6.57 -12.24 -24.25
CA PRO A 57 -8.02 -12.21 -23.93
C PRO A 57 -8.42 -11.25 -22.80
N TYR A 58 -7.48 -10.88 -21.93
CA TYR A 58 -7.69 -10.01 -20.77
C TYR A 58 -7.49 -8.54 -21.15
N PHE A 59 -6.34 -8.23 -21.77
CA PHE A 59 -5.94 -6.87 -22.15
C PHE A 59 -6.60 -6.41 -23.46
N LYS A 60 -7.91 -6.62 -23.62
CA LYS A 60 -8.69 -6.23 -24.82
C LYS A 60 -8.70 -4.73 -25.09
N SER A 61 -8.61 -3.92 -24.04
CA SER A 61 -8.55 -2.46 -24.09
C SER A 61 -7.16 -1.91 -24.45
N VAL A 62 -6.13 -2.75 -24.43
CA VAL A 62 -4.75 -2.38 -24.81
C VAL A 62 -4.53 -2.77 -26.28
N SER A 63 -3.84 -1.93 -27.05
CA SER A 63 -3.54 -2.23 -28.44
C SER A 63 -2.55 -3.40 -28.58
N ASP A 64 -2.53 -4.06 -29.75
CA ASP A 64 -1.54 -5.10 -30.04
C ASP A 64 -0.10 -4.56 -30.14
N GLU A 65 0.06 -3.26 -30.35
CA GLU A 65 1.34 -2.54 -30.37
C GLU A 65 1.86 -2.28 -28.96
N GLU A 66 1.03 -1.74 -28.05
CA GLU A 66 1.38 -1.58 -26.63
C GLU A 66 1.66 -2.93 -25.96
N MET A 67 0.81 -3.94 -26.20
CA MET A 67 1.05 -5.32 -25.77
C MET A 67 2.32 -5.89 -26.41
N GLY A 68 2.59 -5.58 -27.67
CA GLY A 68 3.82 -5.99 -28.36
C GLY A 68 5.07 -5.41 -27.69
N SER A 69 5.04 -4.11 -27.41
CA SER A 69 6.11 -3.37 -26.75
C SER A 69 6.35 -3.89 -25.32
N LEU A 70 5.31 -4.05 -24.52
CA LEU A 70 5.40 -4.54 -23.14
C LEU A 70 6.07 -5.92 -23.06
N PHE A 71 5.61 -6.88 -23.87
CA PHE A 71 6.16 -8.23 -23.88
C PHE A 71 7.53 -8.31 -24.56
N ALA A 72 7.86 -7.40 -25.49
CA ALA A 72 9.21 -7.28 -26.04
C ALA A 72 10.23 -6.80 -24.99
N HIS A 73 9.87 -5.79 -24.18
CA HIS A 73 10.71 -5.33 -23.07
C HIS A 73 10.90 -6.46 -22.03
N LEU A 74 9.82 -7.10 -21.59
CA LEU A 74 9.87 -8.23 -20.65
C LEU A 74 10.78 -9.37 -21.15
N LYS A 75 10.71 -9.69 -22.45
CA LYS A 75 11.59 -10.70 -23.07
C LYS A 75 13.07 -10.31 -22.99
N VAL A 76 13.42 -9.06 -23.25
CA VAL A 76 14.81 -8.56 -23.18
C VAL A 76 15.33 -8.61 -21.74
N GLU A 77 14.51 -8.34 -20.74
CA GLU A 77 14.93 -8.34 -19.34
C GLU A 77 15.14 -9.75 -18.78
N ILE A 78 14.20 -10.66 -19.02
CA ILE A 78 14.35 -12.07 -18.64
C ILE A 78 15.56 -12.69 -19.36
N GLN A 79 15.77 -12.36 -20.64
CA GLN A 79 16.94 -12.83 -21.38
C GLN A 79 18.24 -12.33 -20.77
N ARG A 80 18.36 -11.04 -20.43
CA ARG A 80 19.54 -10.48 -19.75
C ARG A 80 19.79 -11.13 -18.39
N LEU A 81 18.75 -11.43 -17.61
CA LEU A 81 18.92 -12.13 -16.33
C LEU A 81 19.42 -13.56 -16.55
N ARG A 82 18.86 -14.32 -17.49
CA ARG A 82 19.35 -15.66 -17.86
C ARG A 82 20.81 -15.64 -18.34
N GLU A 83 21.22 -14.62 -19.09
CA GLU A 83 22.59 -14.44 -19.59
C GLU A 83 23.64 -14.25 -18.48
N THR A 84 23.24 -13.84 -17.27
CA THR A 84 24.13 -13.80 -16.09
C THR A 84 24.38 -15.17 -15.45
N GLY A 85 23.68 -16.22 -15.88
CA GLY A 85 23.64 -17.52 -15.22
C GLY A 85 22.63 -17.62 -14.08
N THR A 86 21.76 -16.62 -13.89
CA THR A 86 20.71 -16.63 -12.86
C THR A 86 19.57 -17.55 -13.26
N ASP A 87 19.33 -18.61 -12.50
CA ASP A 87 18.20 -19.54 -12.68
C ASP A 87 16.90 -19.05 -12.02
N ARG A 88 17.00 -18.32 -10.90
CA ARG A 88 15.86 -17.84 -10.09
C ARG A 88 16.05 -16.43 -9.55
N LEU A 89 14.96 -15.74 -9.28
CA LEU A 89 14.95 -14.45 -8.57
C LEU A 89 14.06 -14.57 -7.33
N VAL A 90 14.59 -14.19 -6.17
CA VAL A 90 13.85 -14.17 -4.90
C VAL A 90 13.64 -12.71 -4.47
N LEU A 91 12.39 -12.33 -4.23
CA LEU A 91 12.02 -11.03 -3.67
C LEU A 91 11.44 -11.24 -2.27
N SER A 92 11.79 -10.40 -1.30
CA SER A 92 11.25 -10.50 0.05
C SER A 92 10.94 -9.13 0.65
N TRP A 93 9.92 -9.08 1.50
CA TRP A 93 9.43 -7.88 2.17
C TRP A 93 9.44 -8.07 3.69
N GLN A 94 9.81 -7.04 4.44
CA GLN A 94 9.63 -6.99 5.89
C GLN A 94 8.26 -6.40 6.26
N THR A 95 7.85 -6.52 7.52
CA THR A 95 6.61 -5.91 8.05
C THR A 95 6.46 -4.43 7.66
N ASN A 96 7.56 -3.67 7.65
CA ASN A 96 7.57 -2.24 7.34
C ASN A 96 7.36 -1.96 5.83
N ASP A 97 7.68 -2.90 4.94
CA ASP A 97 7.64 -2.68 3.49
C ASP A 97 6.27 -2.95 2.87
N LEU A 98 5.37 -3.62 3.59
CA LEU A 98 4.04 -4.02 3.11
C LEU A 98 3.19 -2.86 2.55
N LEU A 99 3.43 -1.63 3.00
CA LEU A 99 2.68 -0.43 2.60
C LEU A 99 3.38 0.42 1.52
N GLY A 100 4.46 -0.09 0.91
CA GLY A 100 5.13 0.55 -0.23
C GLY A 100 6.66 0.66 -0.13
N GLY A 101 7.30 -0.13 0.74
CA GLY A 101 8.75 -0.27 0.78
C GLY A 101 9.30 -0.98 -0.46
N THR A 102 10.64 -1.03 -0.55
CA THR A 102 11.32 -1.68 -1.66
C THR A 102 11.68 -3.11 -1.25
N PRO A 103 11.36 -4.16 -2.02
CA PRO A 103 11.75 -5.51 -1.64
C PRO A 103 13.28 -5.68 -1.66
N LEU A 104 13.80 -6.42 -0.69
CA LEU A 104 15.08 -7.10 -0.81
C LEU A 104 15.01 -8.08 -2.00
N VAL A 105 15.93 -7.94 -2.95
CA VAL A 105 16.03 -8.80 -4.13
C VAL A 105 17.30 -9.64 -4.06
N GLN A 106 17.18 -10.94 -4.24
CA GLN A 106 18.26 -11.92 -4.15
C GLN A 106 18.28 -12.82 -5.39
N ALA A 107 19.46 -13.06 -5.95
CA ALA A 107 19.67 -14.00 -7.06
C ALA A 107 20.95 -14.82 -6.82
N PRO A 108 20.97 -16.13 -7.11
CA PRO A 108 22.20 -16.92 -7.06
C PRO A 108 23.16 -16.48 -8.17
N THR A 109 24.47 -16.56 -7.91
CA THR A 109 25.47 -16.01 -8.84
C THR A 109 26.80 -16.73 -8.81
N THR A 110 27.37 -16.88 -10.01
CA THR A 110 28.78 -17.23 -10.24
C THR A 110 29.58 -16.06 -10.83
N ASN A 111 28.90 -14.97 -11.24
CA ASN A 111 29.51 -13.76 -11.80
C ASN A 111 28.84 -12.51 -11.18
N SER A 112 29.46 -12.05 -10.09
CA SER A 112 28.93 -10.99 -9.23
C SER A 112 28.86 -9.61 -9.88
N GLU A 113 29.82 -9.25 -10.75
CA GLU A 113 29.91 -7.91 -11.34
C GLU A 113 28.88 -7.69 -12.45
N GLU A 114 28.72 -8.68 -13.34
CA GLU A 114 27.74 -8.57 -14.43
C GLU A 114 26.31 -8.70 -13.91
N LEU A 115 26.06 -9.61 -12.96
CA LEU A 115 24.76 -9.68 -12.29
C LEU A 115 24.44 -8.39 -11.53
N ARG A 116 25.42 -7.79 -10.83
CA ARG A 116 25.28 -6.47 -10.20
C ARG A 116 24.81 -5.42 -11.20
N ARG A 117 25.42 -5.37 -12.38
CA ARG A 117 25.09 -4.39 -13.43
C ARG A 117 23.68 -4.59 -14.00
N VAL A 118 23.26 -5.84 -14.21
CA VAL A 118 21.90 -6.17 -14.70
C VAL A 118 20.85 -5.90 -13.63
N LEU A 119 21.04 -6.39 -12.39
CA LEU A 119 20.08 -6.23 -11.31
C LEU A 119 19.91 -4.78 -10.88
N SER A 120 20.97 -3.97 -10.73
CA SER A 120 20.81 -2.56 -10.36
C SER A 120 20.01 -1.79 -11.41
N THR A 121 20.31 -2.01 -12.69
CA THR A 121 19.60 -1.40 -13.82
C THR A 121 18.13 -1.85 -13.89
N TRP A 122 17.82 -3.08 -13.49
CA TRP A 122 16.45 -3.59 -13.40
C TRP A 122 15.72 -3.04 -12.16
N PHE A 123 16.32 -3.12 -10.98
CA PHE A 123 15.78 -2.70 -9.68
C PHE A 123 15.50 -1.20 -9.62
N HIS A 124 16.44 -0.35 -10.05
CA HIS A 124 16.18 1.09 -10.21
C HIS A 124 14.97 1.32 -11.13
N ARG A 125 14.88 0.58 -12.24
CA ARG A 125 13.73 0.73 -13.14
C ARG A 125 12.44 0.21 -12.51
N MET A 126 12.43 -0.86 -11.73
CA MET A 126 11.21 -1.40 -11.12
C MET A 126 10.72 -0.64 -9.89
N PHE A 127 11.62 -0.10 -9.07
CA PHE A 127 11.27 0.48 -7.77
C PHE A 127 11.60 1.98 -7.65
N GLY A 128 12.53 2.50 -8.47
CA GLY A 128 12.84 3.93 -8.55
C GLY A 128 13.70 4.46 -7.41
N ASN A 129 14.45 3.60 -6.71
CA ASN A 129 15.26 3.96 -5.56
C ASN A 129 16.77 3.77 -5.86
N ASP A 130 17.54 4.87 -5.80
CA ASP A 130 18.99 4.89 -6.03
C ASP A 130 19.83 4.61 -4.76
N THR A 131 19.21 4.52 -3.58
CA THR A 131 19.92 4.24 -2.32
C THR A 131 20.23 2.75 -2.10
N SER A 132 19.77 1.87 -2.99
CA SER A 132 19.99 0.42 -2.87
C SER A 132 21.46 0.05 -3.05
N ARG A 133 22.07 -0.56 -2.04
CA ARG A 133 23.40 -1.16 -2.15
C ARG A 133 23.26 -2.60 -2.64
N ILE A 134 24.35 -3.20 -3.12
CA ILE A 134 24.40 -4.63 -3.41
C ILE A 134 25.53 -5.26 -2.61
N SER A 135 25.21 -6.36 -1.94
CA SER A 135 26.15 -7.25 -1.25
C SER A 135 26.18 -8.58 -1.99
N VAL A 136 27.31 -9.28 -1.95
CA VAL A 136 27.44 -10.62 -2.54
C VAL A 136 28.07 -11.54 -1.51
N SER A 137 27.36 -12.59 -1.11
CA SER A 137 27.75 -13.49 -0.04
C SER A 137 27.21 -14.89 -0.30
N LEU A 138 28.03 -15.92 -0.01
CA LEU A 138 27.64 -17.33 -0.05
C LEU A 138 26.92 -17.78 -1.35
N GLY A 139 27.36 -17.27 -2.50
CA GLY A 139 26.81 -17.60 -3.81
C GLY A 139 25.52 -16.85 -4.20
N TRP A 140 25.11 -15.84 -3.42
CA TRP A 140 23.97 -14.96 -3.73
C TRP A 140 24.43 -13.51 -3.89
N ALA A 141 23.84 -12.81 -4.84
CA ALA A 141 23.84 -11.35 -4.91
C ALA A 141 22.52 -10.82 -4.32
N SER A 142 22.63 -9.92 -3.35
CA SER A 142 21.50 -9.34 -2.60
C SER A 142 21.50 -7.82 -2.77
N LEU A 143 20.34 -7.26 -3.15
CA LEU A 143 20.15 -5.86 -3.52
C LEU A 143 18.96 -5.29 -2.72
N GLY A 144 19.22 -4.25 -1.93
CA GLY A 144 18.25 -3.69 -0.97
C GLY A 144 18.84 -2.47 -0.25
N SER A 145 18.20 -2.01 0.83
CA SER A 145 18.77 -0.99 1.71
C SER A 145 19.97 -1.54 2.51
N GLU A 146 20.85 -0.65 2.95
CA GLU A 146 22.02 -0.99 3.77
C GLU A 146 21.63 -1.77 5.04
N THR A 147 20.58 -1.32 5.73
CA THR A 147 20.02 -1.94 6.93
C THR A 147 19.49 -3.36 6.72
N GLU A 148 19.00 -3.70 5.52
CA GLU A 148 18.59 -5.08 5.18
C GLU A 148 19.81 -5.96 4.91
N LEU A 149 20.77 -5.45 4.14
CA LEU A 149 21.97 -6.19 3.72
C LEU A 149 22.85 -6.57 4.90
N ASP A 150 23.00 -5.68 5.88
CA ASP A 150 23.76 -5.95 7.10
C ASP A 150 23.14 -7.09 7.92
N ARG A 151 21.80 -7.16 8.00
CA ARG A 151 21.08 -8.23 8.71
C ARG A 151 21.26 -9.60 8.05
N ILE A 152 21.25 -9.65 6.71
CA ILE A 152 21.22 -10.92 5.97
C ILE A 152 22.60 -11.43 5.52
N THR A 153 23.62 -10.56 5.44
CA THR A 153 24.96 -10.92 4.95
C THR A 153 26.05 -11.00 6.02
N GLY A 154 25.74 -10.66 7.27
CA GLY A 154 26.61 -10.89 8.43
C GLY A 154 26.83 -12.37 8.77
N GLN A 155 27.72 -12.66 9.72
CA GLN A 155 28.07 -14.04 10.11
C GLN A 155 26.89 -14.81 10.74
N ASP A 156 26.02 -14.14 11.49
CA ASP A 156 24.78 -14.70 12.03
C ASP A 156 23.64 -14.73 10.98
N ARG A 157 23.87 -15.40 9.84
CA ARG A 157 22.86 -15.56 8.77
C ARG A 157 21.71 -16.46 9.22
N LYS A 158 20.75 -15.89 9.97
CA LYS A 158 19.55 -16.56 10.47
C LYS A 158 18.46 -16.72 9.39
N THR A 159 18.72 -17.52 8.34
CA THR A 159 17.65 -17.90 7.40
C THR A 159 16.50 -18.52 8.18
N THR A 160 15.36 -17.82 8.22
CA THR A 160 14.25 -18.18 9.11
C THR A 160 13.56 -19.46 8.66
N GLN A 161 13.39 -20.39 9.61
CA GLN A 161 12.79 -21.71 9.34
C GLN A 161 11.36 -21.61 8.78
N ARG A 162 10.66 -20.49 9.03
CA ARG A 162 9.33 -20.17 8.46
C ARG A 162 9.31 -20.29 6.94
N PHE A 163 10.34 -19.78 6.26
CA PHE A 163 10.40 -19.79 4.79
C PHE A 163 11.25 -20.96 4.26
N ALA A 164 12.33 -21.32 4.95
CA ALA A 164 13.26 -22.37 4.49
C ALA A 164 12.57 -23.71 4.22
N SER A 165 11.68 -24.15 5.11
CA SER A 165 10.96 -25.42 4.97
C SER A 165 9.90 -25.38 3.86
N ALA A 166 9.22 -24.24 3.67
CA ALA A 166 8.20 -24.07 2.64
C ALA A 166 8.81 -23.97 1.22
N MET A 167 9.97 -23.31 1.08
CA MET A 167 10.70 -23.25 -0.19
C MET A 167 11.34 -24.60 -0.58
N ALA A 168 11.63 -25.46 0.40
CA ALA A 168 12.17 -26.80 0.12
C ALA A 168 11.14 -27.76 -0.49
N ASP A 169 9.84 -27.61 -0.18
CA ASP A 169 8.74 -28.46 -0.69
C ASP A 169 8.04 -27.85 -1.93
N ARG A 170 8.77 -27.04 -2.71
CA ARG A 170 8.26 -26.42 -3.94
C ARG A 170 8.09 -27.46 -5.04
N LYS A 171 6.90 -27.52 -5.65
CA LYS A 171 6.50 -28.49 -6.70
C LYS A 171 6.28 -27.85 -8.08
N LEU A 172 6.15 -26.53 -8.12
CA LEU A 172 5.87 -25.69 -9.28
C LEU A 172 6.97 -24.63 -9.45
N ASP A 173 6.97 -23.85 -10.53
CA ASP A 173 8.15 -23.06 -10.93
C ASP A 173 8.31 -21.76 -10.10
N HIS A 174 7.21 -21.21 -9.63
CA HIS A 174 7.12 -19.96 -8.87
C HIS A 174 6.39 -20.20 -7.55
N GLN A 175 6.72 -19.40 -6.54
CA GLN A 175 6.20 -19.58 -5.19
C GLN A 175 6.15 -18.25 -4.43
N LEU A 176 5.01 -17.94 -3.83
CA LEU A 176 4.82 -16.85 -2.88
C LEU A 176 4.44 -17.43 -1.52
N ILE A 177 5.33 -17.30 -0.54
CA ILE A 177 5.07 -17.63 0.85
C ILE A 177 4.81 -16.34 1.60
N VAL A 178 3.72 -16.30 2.38
CA VAL A 178 3.42 -15.27 3.37
C VAL A 178 3.38 -15.92 4.75
N SER A 179 4.26 -15.51 5.65
CA SER A 179 4.33 -16.01 7.03
C SER A 179 4.69 -14.87 7.98
N LEU A 180 3.68 -14.38 8.71
CA LEU A 180 3.82 -13.27 9.64
C LEU A 180 4.67 -13.69 10.86
N PRO A 181 5.62 -12.85 11.31
CA PRO A 181 6.26 -12.99 12.62
C PRO A 181 5.18 -13.05 13.73
N PRO A 182 5.34 -13.86 14.79
CA PRO A 182 4.31 -14.03 15.82
C PRO A 182 3.83 -12.71 16.45
N GLN A 183 4.75 -11.76 16.67
CA GLN A 183 4.41 -10.44 17.21
C GLN A 183 3.61 -9.61 16.20
N SER A 184 4.14 -9.41 14.98
CA SER A 184 3.42 -8.69 13.91
C SER A 184 2.06 -9.30 13.58
N ARG A 185 1.87 -10.60 13.80
CA ARG A 185 0.59 -11.29 13.66
C ARG A 185 -0.42 -10.88 14.74
N GLU A 186 -0.03 -10.81 16.00
CA GLU A 186 -0.91 -10.30 17.07
C GLU A 186 -1.18 -8.79 16.92
N ASP A 187 -0.18 -8.00 16.53
CA ASP A 187 -0.35 -6.58 16.20
C ASP A 187 -1.43 -6.41 15.11
N LEU A 188 -1.30 -7.14 13.99
CA LEU A 188 -2.25 -7.15 12.88
C LEU A 188 -3.64 -7.70 13.28
N ILE A 189 -3.72 -8.66 14.21
CA ILE A 189 -4.99 -9.16 14.75
C ILE A 189 -5.78 -8.04 15.46
N THR A 190 -5.11 -7.06 16.07
CA THR A 190 -5.82 -5.89 16.62
C THR A 190 -6.43 -5.01 15.53
N LEU A 191 -5.75 -4.86 14.39
CA LEU A 191 -6.13 -3.98 13.28
C LEU A 191 -7.24 -4.57 12.39
N TRP A 192 -7.30 -5.90 12.22
CA TRP A 192 -8.36 -6.52 11.42
C TRP A 192 -9.71 -6.58 12.17
N PRO A 193 -10.86 -6.43 11.47
CA PRO A 193 -12.18 -6.36 12.09
C PRO A 193 -12.77 -7.74 12.44
N ASP A 194 -13.72 -7.75 13.38
CA ASP A 194 -14.51 -8.94 13.75
C ASP A 194 -15.63 -9.27 12.78
N GLN A 195 -15.91 -8.43 11.78
CA GLN A 195 -16.95 -8.64 10.79
C GLN A 195 -16.42 -8.40 9.37
N TRP A 196 -16.99 -9.13 8.41
CA TRP A 196 -16.78 -8.90 6.99
C TRP A 196 -17.47 -7.60 6.56
N PRO A 197 -16.81 -6.73 5.78
CA PRO A 197 -17.46 -5.54 5.22
C PRO A 197 -18.69 -5.93 4.36
N PRO A 198 -19.76 -5.10 4.34
CA PRO A 198 -20.93 -5.34 3.50
C PRO A 198 -20.54 -5.61 2.03
N GLY A 199 -21.16 -6.63 1.42
CA GLY A 199 -20.88 -7.04 0.04
C GLY A 199 -19.52 -7.73 -0.17
N SER A 200 -18.94 -8.34 0.87
CA SER A 200 -17.79 -9.25 0.75
C SER A 200 -18.18 -10.71 1.01
N ILE A 201 -17.20 -11.62 1.11
CA ILE A 201 -17.44 -13.07 1.13
C ILE A 201 -18.13 -13.51 2.43
N ASP A 202 -19.21 -14.28 2.31
CA ASP A 202 -19.97 -14.82 3.43
C ASP A 202 -19.24 -16.06 4.02
N PHE A 203 -18.34 -15.80 4.97
CA PHE A 203 -17.69 -16.82 5.79
C PHE A 203 -18.05 -16.62 7.27
N ASP A 204 -18.45 -17.69 7.98
CA ASP A 204 -18.74 -17.66 9.43
C ASP A 204 -17.50 -17.40 10.32
N VAL A 205 -16.33 -17.14 9.72
CA VAL A 205 -15.07 -16.82 10.40
C VAL A 205 -14.64 -15.42 9.96
N SER A 206 -14.46 -14.52 10.93
CA SER A 206 -14.13 -13.12 10.70
C SER A 206 -12.73 -12.92 10.10
N PRO A 207 -12.45 -11.76 9.45
CA PRO A 207 -11.12 -11.43 8.97
C PRO A 207 -10.04 -11.54 10.06
N ARG A 208 -10.31 -11.01 11.25
CA ARG A 208 -9.43 -11.16 12.43
C ARG A 208 -9.17 -12.62 12.79
N GLN A 209 -10.20 -13.46 12.77
CA GLN A 209 -10.05 -14.86 13.14
C GLN A 209 -9.34 -15.68 12.05
N LEU A 210 -9.51 -15.37 10.75
CA LEU A 210 -8.70 -15.99 9.69
C LEU A 210 -7.20 -15.72 9.88
N VAL A 211 -6.83 -14.50 10.25
CA VAL A 211 -5.43 -14.12 10.51
C VAL A 211 -4.88 -14.85 11.74
N ARG A 212 -5.70 -15.02 12.78
CA ARG A 212 -5.37 -15.85 13.96
C ARG A 212 -5.32 -17.36 13.65
N ASP A 213 -6.03 -17.82 12.63
CA ASP A 213 -6.14 -19.23 12.25
C ASP A 213 -5.05 -19.68 11.28
N ILE A 214 -4.68 -18.85 10.29
CA ILE A 214 -3.72 -19.17 9.23
C ILE A 214 -2.32 -18.66 9.62
N THR A 215 -1.31 -19.54 9.65
CA THR A 215 0.07 -19.23 10.07
C THR A 215 1.02 -19.06 8.89
N ILE A 216 0.80 -19.80 7.81
CA ILE A 216 1.51 -19.68 6.53
C ILE A 216 0.50 -19.79 5.40
N VAL A 217 0.60 -18.90 4.42
CA VAL A 217 0.02 -19.05 3.08
C VAL A 217 1.17 -19.34 2.13
N ASP A 218 1.17 -20.50 1.49
CA ASP A 218 2.13 -20.87 0.44
C ASP A 218 1.36 -21.05 -0.88
N ALA A 219 1.52 -20.11 -1.81
CA ALA A 219 0.91 -20.15 -3.13
C ALA A 219 1.97 -20.47 -4.17
N GLN A 220 1.87 -21.63 -4.81
CA GLN A 220 2.79 -22.11 -5.84
C GLN A 220 2.11 -22.11 -7.21
N TRP A 221 2.83 -21.68 -8.26
CA TRP A 221 2.34 -21.66 -9.63
C TRP A 221 3.45 -21.90 -10.66
N SER A 222 3.06 -22.18 -11.88
CA SER A 222 3.93 -22.22 -13.07
C SER A 222 3.32 -21.29 -14.14
N LEU A 223 4.00 -21.00 -15.25
CA LEU A 223 3.49 -20.09 -16.30
C LEU A 223 3.31 -20.76 -17.69
N PRO A 224 2.51 -20.18 -18.61
CA PRO A 224 2.09 -20.85 -19.84
C PRO A 224 3.26 -21.21 -20.77
N PRO A 225 3.15 -22.28 -21.58
CA PRO A 225 1.96 -23.12 -21.78
C PRO A 225 1.73 -24.17 -20.69
N LYS A 226 2.75 -24.49 -19.88
CA LYS A 226 2.67 -25.42 -18.75
C LYS A 226 2.55 -24.64 -17.44
N ALA A 227 1.43 -23.97 -17.22
CA ALA A 227 1.31 -23.12 -16.03
C ALA A 227 1.07 -23.93 -14.73
N ALA A 228 0.60 -23.43 -13.58
CA ALA A 228 0.03 -24.26 -12.48
C ALA A 228 -0.62 -23.41 -11.37
N MET A 229 -1.49 -23.98 -10.53
CA MET A 229 -1.73 -23.41 -9.20
C MET A 229 -1.99 -24.48 -8.13
N SER A 230 -1.28 -24.38 -7.02
CA SER A 230 -1.59 -25.02 -5.74
C SER A 230 -1.44 -23.97 -4.63
N MET A 231 -2.39 -23.90 -3.70
CA MET A 231 -2.29 -23.02 -2.53
C MET A 231 -2.46 -23.82 -1.24
N THR A 232 -1.46 -23.73 -0.38
CA THR A 232 -1.36 -24.45 0.88
C THR A 232 -1.48 -23.46 2.04
N LEU A 233 -2.50 -23.65 2.87
CA LEU A 233 -2.81 -22.85 4.05
C LEU A 233 -2.46 -23.68 5.29
N GLN A 234 -1.34 -23.38 5.93
CA GLN A 234 -1.01 -23.97 7.23
C GLN A 234 -1.81 -23.23 8.31
N THR A 235 -2.47 -23.98 9.19
CA THR A 235 -3.31 -23.42 10.25
C THR A 235 -2.85 -23.84 11.65
N THR A 236 -3.38 -23.15 12.66
CA THR A 236 -3.10 -23.40 14.08
C THR A 236 -3.50 -24.79 14.60
N SER A 237 -4.41 -25.51 13.93
CA SER A 237 -4.79 -26.88 14.34
C SER A 237 -5.54 -27.66 13.26
N THR A 238 -5.56 -28.99 13.36
CA THR A 238 -6.41 -29.86 12.52
C THR A 238 -7.91 -29.54 12.59
N LYS A 239 -8.40 -28.99 13.71
CA LYS A 239 -9.78 -28.52 13.83
C LYS A 239 -9.99 -27.23 13.01
N THR A 240 -9.01 -26.34 13.04
CA THR A 240 -8.97 -25.10 12.26
C THR A 240 -8.96 -25.40 10.77
N ALA A 241 -8.03 -26.26 10.31
CA ALA A 241 -7.94 -26.70 8.91
C ALA A 241 -9.25 -27.29 8.39
N LYS A 242 -9.88 -28.19 9.15
CA LYS A 242 -11.15 -28.80 8.76
C LYS A 242 -12.28 -27.77 8.64
N ARG A 243 -12.43 -26.85 9.60
CA ARG A 243 -13.42 -25.75 9.51
C ARG A 243 -13.20 -24.91 8.25
N LEU A 244 -11.97 -24.43 8.06
CA LEU A 244 -11.60 -23.57 6.95
C LEU A 244 -11.84 -24.26 5.60
N ALA A 245 -11.50 -25.55 5.48
CA ALA A 245 -11.73 -26.32 4.28
C ALA A 245 -13.22 -26.49 3.93
N GLU A 246 -14.11 -26.74 4.91
CA GLU A 246 -15.56 -26.81 4.62
C GLU A 246 -16.17 -25.46 4.24
N GLN A 247 -15.67 -24.34 4.80
CA GLN A 247 -16.09 -22.99 4.38
C GLN A 247 -15.62 -22.67 2.95
N ILE A 248 -14.36 -22.98 2.63
CA ILE A 248 -13.80 -22.82 1.28
C ILE A 248 -14.56 -23.70 0.27
N LYS A 249 -14.88 -24.96 0.60
CA LYS A 249 -15.72 -25.84 -0.24
C LYS A 249 -17.12 -25.26 -0.45
N SER A 250 -17.76 -24.75 0.59
CA SER A 250 -19.09 -24.14 0.50
C SER A 250 -19.07 -22.94 -0.44
N PHE A 251 -18.10 -22.03 -0.29
CA PHE A 251 -17.90 -20.89 -1.19
C PHE A 251 -17.66 -21.33 -2.65
N ILE A 252 -16.76 -22.29 -2.88
CA ILE A 252 -16.46 -22.85 -4.21
C ILE A 252 -17.67 -23.56 -4.84
N THR A 253 -18.56 -24.13 -4.03
CA THR A 253 -19.79 -24.81 -4.50
C THR A 253 -20.89 -23.80 -4.84
N LEU A 254 -21.01 -22.70 -4.08
CA LEU A 254 -21.92 -21.59 -4.39
C LEU A 254 -21.53 -20.87 -5.70
N HIS A 255 -20.24 -20.84 -6.02
CA HIS A 255 -19.73 -20.27 -7.26
C HIS A 255 -19.46 -21.37 -8.29
N GLU A 256 -20.52 -21.84 -8.98
CA GLU A 256 -20.50 -22.96 -9.96
C GLU A 256 -19.25 -22.98 -10.88
N ARG A 257 -18.80 -21.80 -11.33
CA ARG A 257 -17.62 -21.57 -12.19
C ARG A 257 -16.29 -22.05 -11.57
N TRP A 258 -16.19 -22.07 -10.24
CA TRP A 258 -15.04 -22.51 -9.45
C TRP A 258 -15.13 -24.01 -9.11
N SER A 259 -16.35 -24.54 -8.94
CA SER A 259 -16.61 -25.91 -8.46
C SER A 259 -15.94 -27.03 -9.28
N ALA A 260 -15.82 -26.86 -10.60
CA ALA A 260 -15.18 -27.83 -11.49
C ALA A 260 -13.65 -27.74 -11.53
N ALA A 261 -13.05 -26.67 -10.97
CA ALA A 261 -11.67 -26.29 -11.22
C ALA A 261 -10.73 -26.42 -9.99
N ILE A 262 -11.25 -26.31 -8.76
CA ILE A 262 -10.44 -26.35 -7.53
C ILE A 262 -10.80 -27.55 -6.66
N ARG A 263 -9.78 -28.30 -6.22
CA ARG A 263 -9.89 -29.42 -5.28
C ARG A 263 -9.40 -28.99 -3.91
N VAL A 264 -10.29 -28.97 -2.93
CA VAL A 264 -9.95 -28.66 -1.53
C VAL A 264 -9.70 -29.96 -0.77
N SER A 265 -8.46 -30.15 -0.30
CA SER A 265 -8.05 -31.27 0.55
C SER A 265 -7.52 -30.78 1.89
N THR A 266 -7.40 -31.70 2.87
CA THR A 266 -6.84 -31.40 4.19
C THR A 266 -5.95 -32.53 4.66
N LEU A 267 -4.75 -32.20 5.13
CA LEU A 267 -3.84 -33.11 5.81
C LEU A 267 -3.35 -32.45 7.10
N ASP A 268 -3.52 -33.12 8.23
CA ASP A 268 -3.19 -32.63 9.57
C ASP A 268 -3.69 -31.20 9.84
N SER A 269 -2.82 -30.20 10.03
CA SER A 269 -3.20 -28.79 10.26
C SER A 269 -3.20 -27.94 8.98
N THR A 270 -3.13 -28.56 7.81
CA THR A 270 -2.95 -27.92 6.51
C THR A 270 -4.18 -28.12 5.62
N VAL A 271 -4.59 -27.05 4.92
CA VAL A 271 -5.59 -27.08 3.84
C VAL A 271 -4.87 -26.84 2.52
N THR A 272 -5.07 -27.69 1.52
CA THR A 272 -4.47 -27.52 0.18
C THR A 272 -5.57 -27.38 -0.87
N LEU A 273 -5.45 -26.33 -1.69
CA LEU A 273 -6.34 -25.99 -2.79
C LEU A 273 -5.58 -26.19 -4.10
N ASP A 274 -5.81 -27.32 -4.78
CA ASP A 274 -5.15 -27.63 -6.04
C ASP A 274 -6.05 -27.30 -7.23
N SER A 275 -5.50 -26.62 -8.24
CA SER A 275 -6.17 -26.50 -9.54
C SER A 275 -6.14 -27.85 -10.28
N ALA A 276 -7.29 -28.24 -10.82
CA ALA A 276 -7.36 -29.39 -11.72
C ALA A 276 -6.68 -29.07 -13.06
N PRO A 277 -6.16 -30.07 -13.80
CA PRO A 277 -5.64 -29.88 -15.15
C PRO A 277 -6.70 -29.20 -16.05
N PRO A 278 -6.34 -28.15 -16.81
CA PRO A 278 -7.32 -27.36 -17.55
C PRO A 278 -7.84 -28.13 -18.77
N PRO A 279 -9.17 -28.34 -18.92
CA PRO A 279 -9.74 -28.71 -20.21
C PRO A 279 -9.62 -27.56 -21.22
N ASN A 280 -9.55 -26.33 -20.69
CA ASN A 280 -9.45 -25.05 -21.38
C ASN A 280 -9.10 -23.97 -20.32
N ALA A 281 -8.50 -22.86 -20.75
CA ALA A 281 -7.95 -21.84 -19.85
C ALA A 281 -9.02 -21.02 -19.06
N SER A 282 -10.31 -21.27 -19.31
CA SER A 282 -11.42 -20.38 -18.95
C SER A 282 -11.73 -20.28 -17.47
N ALA A 283 -11.60 -21.36 -16.68
CA ALA A 283 -11.85 -21.28 -15.23
C ALA A 283 -10.82 -20.38 -14.54
N PHE A 284 -9.57 -20.48 -15.01
CA PHE A 284 -8.47 -19.69 -14.50
C PHE A 284 -8.60 -18.18 -14.85
N THR A 285 -9.18 -17.84 -16.00
CA THR A 285 -9.49 -16.45 -16.39
C THR A 285 -10.26 -15.69 -15.32
N LEU A 286 -11.27 -16.35 -14.76
CA LEU A 286 -12.26 -15.74 -13.89
C LEU A 286 -11.69 -15.48 -12.49
N LEU A 287 -10.79 -16.35 -12.05
CA LEU A 287 -10.00 -16.18 -10.82
C LEU A 287 -9.23 -14.85 -10.83
N ILE A 288 -8.64 -14.44 -11.96
CA ILE A 288 -7.96 -13.13 -12.07
C ILE A 288 -8.97 -11.99 -12.04
N GLU A 289 -10.05 -12.05 -12.83
CA GLU A 289 -11.02 -10.95 -12.93
C GLU A 289 -11.67 -10.64 -11.57
N GLU A 290 -11.97 -11.68 -10.80
CA GLU A 290 -12.55 -11.59 -9.47
C GLU A 290 -11.52 -11.17 -8.41
N LEU A 291 -10.35 -11.82 -8.34
CA LEU A 291 -9.29 -11.43 -7.39
C LEU A 291 -8.72 -10.04 -7.65
N SER A 292 -8.51 -9.63 -8.90
CA SER A 292 -8.02 -8.27 -9.22
C SER A 292 -9.04 -7.20 -8.85
N THR A 293 -10.34 -7.48 -9.01
CA THR A 293 -11.42 -6.60 -8.54
C THR A 293 -11.43 -6.51 -7.00
N ILE A 294 -11.22 -7.62 -6.29
CA ILE A 294 -11.12 -7.65 -4.82
C ILE A 294 -9.86 -6.90 -4.35
N VAL A 295 -8.69 -7.19 -4.92
CA VAL A 295 -7.42 -6.54 -4.57
C VAL A 295 -7.45 -5.04 -4.84
N ARG A 296 -8.08 -4.59 -5.95
CA ARG A 296 -8.33 -3.17 -6.21
C ARG A 296 -9.17 -2.53 -5.09
N ARG A 297 -10.33 -3.12 -4.77
CA ARG A 297 -11.21 -2.63 -3.69
C ARG A 297 -10.53 -2.59 -2.32
N GLN A 298 -9.67 -3.57 -2.02
CA GLN A 298 -8.91 -3.60 -0.76
C GLN A 298 -7.78 -2.56 -0.76
N ARG A 299 -7.13 -2.31 -1.91
CA ARG A 299 -6.13 -1.23 -2.03
C ARG A 299 -6.76 0.14 -1.84
N GLU A 300 -7.89 0.40 -2.50
CA GLU A 300 -8.66 1.65 -2.38
C GLU A 300 -9.01 1.92 -0.90
N ARG A 301 -9.53 0.89 -0.19
CA ARG A 301 -9.79 0.97 1.26
C ARG A 301 -8.54 1.11 2.12
N ALA A 302 -7.42 0.47 1.78
CA ALA A 302 -6.17 0.62 2.53
C ALA A 302 -5.58 2.04 2.39
N GLN A 303 -5.70 2.65 1.21
CA GLN A 303 -5.31 4.04 0.98
C GLN A 303 -6.25 5.01 1.71
N GLU A 304 -7.55 4.71 1.79
CA GLU A 304 -8.50 5.47 2.61
C GLU A 304 -8.14 5.38 4.10
N LEU A 305 -7.94 4.18 4.65
CA LEU A 305 -7.59 3.96 6.06
C LEU A 305 -6.27 4.64 6.44
N GLN A 306 -5.28 4.66 5.54
CA GLN A 306 -4.06 5.44 5.75
C GLN A 306 -4.39 6.94 5.82
N THR A 307 -5.15 7.47 4.87
CA THR A 307 -5.56 8.89 4.84
C THR A 307 -6.36 9.28 6.10
N MET A 308 -7.19 8.38 6.64
CA MET A 308 -7.89 8.60 7.91
C MET A 308 -6.93 8.68 9.10
N ASN A 309 -5.87 7.87 9.11
CA ASN A 309 -4.86 7.90 10.17
C ASN A 309 -3.95 9.13 10.05
N ASP A 310 -3.60 9.53 8.82
CA ASP A 310 -2.84 10.76 8.56
C ASP A 310 -3.61 12.00 9.07
N LEU A 311 -4.92 12.09 8.78
CA LEU A 311 -5.79 13.14 9.33
C LEU A 311 -5.85 13.10 10.87
N LYS A 312 -5.89 11.92 11.51
CA LYS A 312 -5.84 11.82 12.99
C LYS A 312 -4.50 12.28 13.57
N GLN A 313 -3.38 11.97 12.92
CA GLN A 313 -2.07 12.48 13.32
C GLN A 313 -1.99 14.01 13.21
N ILE A 314 -2.61 14.59 12.17
CA ILE A 314 -2.74 16.04 12.01
C ILE A 314 -3.61 16.65 13.11
N GLY A 315 -4.74 16.01 13.46
CA GLY A 315 -5.60 16.44 14.58
C GLY A 315 -4.86 16.44 15.92
N LEU A 316 -4.15 15.34 16.23
CA LEU A 316 -3.32 15.22 17.42
C LEU A 316 -2.19 16.28 17.43
N ALA A 317 -1.56 16.55 16.28
CA ALA A 317 -0.56 17.61 16.18
C ALA A 317 -1.15 19.02 16.39
N MET A 318 -2.37 19.29 15.90
CA MET A 318 -3.09 20.55 16.19
C MET A 318 -3.43 20.70 17.67
N HIS A 319 -3.82 19.61 18.35
CA HIS A 319 -4.08 19.62 19.80
C HIS A 319 -2.78 19.82 20.61
N ASN A 320 -1.70 19.10 20.26
CA ASN A 320 -0.39 19.29 20.91
C ASN A 320 0.18 20.69 20.66
N TYR A 321 -0.09 21.30 19.50
CA TYR A 321 0.24 22.70 19.23
C TYR A 321 -0.61 23.63 20.12
N TYR A 322 -1.92 23.39 20.25
CA TYR A 322 -2.78 24.15 21.15
C TYR A 322 -2.24 24.12 22.60
N ASP A 323 -1.93 22.93 23.12
CA ASP A 323 -1.41 22.77 24.49
C ASP A 323 -0.06 23.47 24.71
N ALA A 324 0.73 23.69 23.64
CA ALA A 324 2.01 24.39 23.70
C ALA A 324 1.91 25.93 23.59
N PHE A 325 0.86 26.45 22.94
CA PHE A 325 0.75 27.87 22.57
C PHE A 325 -0.55 28.58 23.02
N ASP A 326 -1.52 27.86 23.60
CA ASP A 326 -2.91 28.32 23.89
C ASP A 326 -3.61 28.92 22.65
N HIS A 327 -3.30 28.47 21.44
CA HIS A 327 -4.08 28.76 20.23
C HIS A 327 -3.85 27.69 19.15
N PHE A 328 -4.79 27.56 18.22
CA PHE A 328 -4.58 26.71 17.04
C PHE A 328 -3.50 27.32 16.11
N PRO A 329 -2.76 26.49 15.34
CA PRO A 329 -1.77 27.01 14.42
C PRO A 329 -2.42 27.93 13.39
N PRO A 330 -1.95 29.17 13.21
CA PRO A 330 -2.53 30.09 12.24
C PRO A 330 -2.33 29.51 10.82
N PRO A 331 -3.29 29.69 9.90
CA PRO A 331 -3.25 29.08 8.57
C PRO A 331 -2.01 29.51 7.77
N ALA A 332 -1.53 30.71 8.07
CA ALA A 332 -0.35 31.34 7.53
C ALA A 332 0.43 32.01 8.68
N ILE A 333 1.76 31.92 8.65
CA ILE A 333 2.66 32.58 9.59
C ILE A 333 3.34 33.72 8.84
N GLU A 334 3.34 34.92 9.40
CA GLU A 334 3.82 36.16 8.77
C GLU A 334 4.98 36.77 9.56
N ASN A 335 5.77 37.65 8.94
CA ASN A 335 6.79 38.43 9.64
C ASN A 335 6.19 39.70 10.29
N ALA A 336 7.03 40.49 10.96
CA ALA A 336 6.61 41.74 11.61
C ALA A 336 6.23 42.87 10.61
N ASP A 337 6.54 42.70 9.32
CA ASP A 337 6.24 43.64 8.24
C ASP A 337 4.96 43.25 7.46
N GLY A 338 4.37 42.08 7.75
CA GLY A 338 3.17 41.54 7.09
C GLY A 338 3.44 40.64 5.88
N ASP A 339 4.68 40.22 5.62
CA ASP A 339 4.98 39.24 4.57
C ASP A 339 4.61 37.82 5.04
N THR A 340 3.75 37.15 4.28
CA THR A 340 3.36 35.77 4.55
C THR A 340 4.51 34.78 4.28
N LEU A 341 5.06 34.16 5.32
CA LEU A 341 6.25 33.30 5.23
C LEU A 341 5.92 31.84 4.91
N PHE A 342 5.16 31.15 5.77
CA PHE A 342 4.97 29.69 5.66
C PHE A 342 3.65 29.20 6.29
N SER A 343 3.21 27.99 5.94
CA SER A 343 1.91 27.45 6.36
C SER A 343 1.89 26.86 7.76
N TRP A 344 0.67 26.71 8.31
CA TRP A 344 0.36 25.87 9.46
C TRP A 344 1.03 24.49 9.45
N ARG A 345 1.21 23.88 8.26
CA ARG A 345 1.84 22.55 8.10
C ARG A 345 3.33 22.56 8.46
N VAL A 346 4.02 23.68 8.28
CA VAL A 346 5.40 23.88 8.74
C VAL A 346 5.43 24.07 10.26
N ALA A 347 4.46 24.78 10.83
CA ALA A 347 4.34 24.99 12.27
C ALA A 347 4.03 23.69 13.05
N LEU A 348 3.34 22.71 12.43
CA LEU A 348 3.06 21.40 13.04
C LEU A 348 4.24 20.40 13.00
N LEU A 349 5.32 20.67 12.26
CA LEU A 349 6.42 19.69 12.08
C LEU A 349 7.03 19.12 13.38
N PRO A 350 7.26 19.90 14.46
CA PRO A 350 7.76 19.35 15.73
C PRO A 350 6.81 18.33 16.36
N PHE A 351 5.50 18.50 16.15
CA PHE A 351 4.43 17.66 16.68
C PHE A 351 4.09 16.46 15.77
N LEU A 352 4.80 16.32 14.64
CA LEU A 352 4.67 15.25 13.64
C LEU A 352 5.98 14.45 13.49
N GLU A 353 6.84 14.49 14.51
CA GLU A 353 8.19 13.88 14.55
C GLU A 353 9.17 14.42 13.48
N GLN A 354 8.83 15.53 12.81
CA GLN A 354 9.63 16.13 11.72
C GLN A 354 10.58 17.24 12.19
N GLU A 355 11.06 17.16 13.42
CA GLU A 355 11.95 18.17 14.05
C GLU A 355 13.22 18.47 13.22
N ALA A 356 13.74 17.48 12.48
CA ALA A 356 14.88 17.67 11.58
C ALA A 356 14.54 18.61 10.40
N LEU A 357 13.35 18.47 9.80
CA LEU A 357 12.87 19.36 8.74
C LEU A 357 12.54 20.75 9.30
N TYR A 358 11.92 20.80 10.49
CA TYR A 358 11.59 22.06 11.16
C TYR A 358 12.83 22.90 11.49
N ARG A 359 13.93 22.26 11.91
CA ARG A 359 15.21 22.94 12.16
C ARG A 359 15.89 23.40 10.88
N ALA A 360 15.81 22.62 9.80
CA ALA A 360 16.40 22.97 8.51
C ALA A 360 15.67 24.15 7.83
N PHE A 361 14.36 24.30 8.04
CA PHE A 361 13.55 25.33 7.38
C PHE A 361 13.90 26.73 7.91
N ASP A 362 14.26 27.65 7.00
CA ASP A 362 14.49 29.06 7.33
C ASP A 362 13.15 29.77 7.54
N LYS A 363 12.82 29.95 8.82
CA LYS A 363 11.59 30.59 9.31
C LYS A 363 11.64 32.13 9.20
N THR A 364 12.69 32.70 8.61
CA THR A 364 12.80 34.14 8.29
C THR A 364 12.53 34.46 6.82
N GLN A 365 12.38 33.43 5.97
CA GLN A 365 12.14 33.56 4.53
C GLN A 365 10.84 32.89 4.11
N ALA A 366 10.30 33.32 2.96
CA ALA A 366 9.15 32.70 2.33
C ALA A 366 9.38 31.20 2.03
N TRP A 367 8.31 30.42 2.05
CA TRP A 367 8.31 28.98 1.80
C TRP A 367 8.89 28.58 0.44
N ASP A 368 8.67 29.37 -0.61
CA ASP A 368 9.16 29.12 -1.97
C ASP A 368 10.53 29.76 -2.26
N SER A 369 11.15 30.42 -1.28
CA SER A 369 12.48 31.01 -1.37
C SER A 369 13.55 30.00 -1.79
N ALA A 370 14.66 30.50 -2.33
CA ALA A 370 15.80 29.66 -2.72
C ALA A 370 16.40 28.88 -1.55
N ALA A 371 16.27 29.37 -0.31
CA ALA A 371 16.72 28.69 0.90
C ALA A 371 15.81 27.51 1.29
N ASN A 372 14.48 27.71 1.26
CA ASN A 372 13.52 26.70 1.70
C ASN A 372 13.19 25.63 0.64
N ARG A 373 13.45 25.89 -0.65
CA ARG A 373 13.00 25.04 -1.77
C ARG A 373 13.36 23.56 -1.65
N GLN A 374 14.59 23.23 -1.26
CA GLN A 374 15.04 21.85 -1.09
C GLN A 374 14.22 21.08 -0.04
N ILE A 375 13.71 21.78 0.97
CA ILE A 375 12.88 21.23 2.04
C ILE A 375 11.43 21.12 1.57
N THR A 376 10.92 22.13 0.88
CA THR A 376 9.53 22.12 0.37
C THR A 376 9.31 21.10 -0.74
N ASP A 377 10.33 20.80 -1.54
CA ASP A 377 10.29 19.73 -2.55
C ASP A 377 10.25 18.32 -1.93
N THR A 378 10.61 18.20 -0.64
CA THR A 378 10.46 16.96 0.14
C THR A 378 9.07 16.91 0.76
N ILE A 379 8.23 15.94 0.35
CA ILE A 379 6.90 15.73 0.94
C ILE A 379 6.97 14.98 2.27
N VAL A 380 6.41 15.56 3.33
CA VAL A 380 6.23 14.88 4.62
C VAL A 380 5.21 13.75 4.47
N PRO A 381 5.44 12.53 5.00
CA PRO A 381 4.55 11.39 4.82
C PRO A 381 3.08 11.68 5.16
N VAL A 382 2.82 12.28 6.31
CA VAL A 382 1.46 12.61 6.82
C VAL A 382 0.70 13.66 5.97
N PHE A 383 1.41 14.42 5.12
CA PHE A 383 0.78 15.36 4.20
C PHE A 383 0.58 14.78 2.79
N ARG A 384 0.98 13.52 2.52
CA ARG A 384 0.79 12.88 1.22
C ARG A 384 -0.70 12.53 1.01
N SER A 385 -1.28 13.01 -0.08
CA SER A 385 -2.64 12.62 -0.48
C SER A 385 -2.61 11.59 -1.62
N PRO A 386 -3.46 10.55 -1.61
CA PRO A 386 -3.59 9.63 -2.75
C PRO A 386 -3.94 10.39 -4.05
N GLY A 387 -3.29 10.02 -5.15
CA GLY A 387 -3.49 10.68 -6.46
C GLY A 387 -2.76 12.02 -6.65
N VAL A 388 -2.14 12.58 -5.61
CA VAL A 388 -1.36 13.82 -5.71
C VAL A 388 0.13 13.52 -5.90
N GLU A 389 0.76 14.16 -6.88
CA GLU A 389 2.19 13.97 -7.20
C GLU A 389 3.10 15.06 -6.59
N GLY A 390 4.39 14.70 -6.43
CA GLY A 390 5.43 15.61 -5.94
C GLY A 390 5.26 16.03 -4.47
N SER A 391 5.47 17.32 -4.22
CA SER A 391 5.37 18.00 -2.91
C SER A 391 4.00 18.61 -2.61
N LYS A 392 2.97 18.26 -3.40
CA LYS A 392 1.61 18.74 -3.19
C LYS A 392 0.83 17.93 -2.16
N THR A 393 -0.19 18.54 -1.58
CA THR A 393 -1.18 17.93 -0.69
C THR A 393 -2.58 18.43 -1.00
N ALA A 394 -3.57 17.55 -0.90
CA ALA A 394 -5.00 17.89 -0.93
C ALA A 394 -5.58 18.07 0.50
N ILE A 395 -4.79 17.86 1.56
CA ILE A 395 -5.23 18.12 2.94
C ILE A 395 -5.22 19.64 3.16
N ARG A 396 -6.42 20.24 3.20
CA ARG A 396 -6.66 21.69 3.18
C ARG A 396 -7.50 22.13 4.38
N LEU A 397 -7.34 23.40 4.75
CA LEU A 397 -8.20 24.09 5.72
C LEU A 397 -9.35 24.76 4.92
N PRO A 398 -10.60 24.28 4.99
CA PRO A 398 -11.71 24.88 4.26
C PRO A 398 -12.11 26.22 4.89
N ALA A 399 -12.37 27.25 4.08
CA ALA A 399 -12.62 28.60 4.56
C ALA A 399 -13.82 29.27 3.87
N ILE A 400 -14.78 29.70 4.70
CA ILE A 400 -15.91 30.58 4.37
C ILE A 400 -16.02 31.68 5.44
N THR A 401 -16.82 32.71 5.20
CA THR A 401 -17.13 33.75 6.20
C THR A 401 -17.65 33.13 7.50
N GLY A 402 -17.01 33.40 8.64
CA GLY A 402 -17.38 32.85 9.95
C GLY A 402 -16.87 31.43 10.24
N SER A 403 -16.00 30.88 9.39
CA SER A 403 -15.22 29.66 9.69
C SER A 403 -13.96 29.97 10.51
N MET A 404 -13.35 28.95 11.11
CA MET A 404 -12.09 29.10 11.86
C MET A 404 -10.96 29.73 11.02
N TRP A 405 -10.97 29.52 9.71
CA TRP A 405 -9.88 29.88 8.81
C TRP A 405 -10.22 31.06 7.90
N ASP A 406 -11.22 31.86 8.29
CA ASP A 406 -11.74 32.97 7.48
C ASP A 406 -10.82 34.19 7.41
N GLY A 407 -9.81 34.28 8.29
CA GLY A 407 -8.81 35.34 8.34
C GLY A 407 -9.20 36.57 9.16
N THR A 408 -10.30 36.53 9.92
CA THR A 408 -10.75 37.67 10.74
C THR A 408 -10.05 37.79 12.10
N ARG A 409 -9.28 36.78 12.54
CA ARG A 409 -8.53 36.76 13.81
C ARG A 409 -7.20 36.01 13.66
N GLU A 410 -6.16 36.53 14.29
CA GLU A 410 -4.77 36.00 14.21
C GLU A 410 -4.55 34.75 15.08
N SER A 411 -5.23 34.67 16.23
CA SER A 411 -5.18 33.53 17.15
C SER A 411 -6.60 33.15 17.57
N LEU A 412 -7.00 31.91 17.30
CA LEU A 412 -8.29 31.34 17.67
C LEU A 412 -8.11 30.14 18.61
N GLN A 413 -9.04 29.99 19.54
CA GLN A 413 -8.97 28.96 20.58
C GLN A 413 -10.20 28.05 20.59
N PHE A 414 -10.12 26.94 21.33
CA PHE A 414 -11.28 26.07 21.59
C PHE A 414 -12.52 26.85 22.10
N ARG A 415 -12.31 27.93 22.88
CA ARG A 415 -13.41 28.77 23.41
C ARG A 415 -14.16 29.57 22.35
N ASP A 416 -13.59 29.75 21.16
CA ASP A 416 -14.22 30.45 20.03
C ASP A 416 -15.14 29.54 19.21
N ILE A 417 -15.00 28.21 19.34
CA ILE A 417 -15.78 27.19 18.63
C ILE A 417 -17.11 26.95 19.37
N THR A 418 -17.95 27.98 19.37
CA THR A 418 -19.24 28.02 20.07
C THR A 418 -20.32 27.12 19.46
N ASP A 419 -20.19 26.71 18.20
CA ASP A 419 -21.05 25.69 17.56
C ASP A 419 -20.72 24.25 18.03
N GLY A 420 -19.58 24.08 18.72
CA GLY A 420 -19.13 22.82 19.36
C GLY A 420 -18.04 22.09 18.56
N THR A 421 -16.95 21.73 19.24
CA THR A 421 -15.74 21.13 18.62
C THR A 421 -16.02 19.85 17.83
N SER A 422 -16.95 19.00 18.28
CA SER A 422 -17.38 17.78 17.60
C SER A 422 -18.31 18.01 16.40
N ASN A 423 -18.70 19.26 16.12
CA ASN A 423 -19.57 19.65 15.00
C ASN A 423 -18.88 20.56 13.98
N THR A 424 -17.62 20.97 14.19
CA THR A 424 -16.92 21.88 13.26
C THR A 424 -15.73 21.19 12.58
N ILE A 425 -15.64 21.34 11.27
CA ILE A 425 -14.58 20.81 10.41
C ILE A 425 -13.31 21.66 10.58
N ALA A 426 -12.22 21.02 11.01
CA ALA A 426 -10.89 21.61 11.08
C ALA A 426 -10.14 21.54 9.75
N ALA A 427 -10.17 20.38 9.09
CA ALA A 427 -9.52 20.17 7.79
C ALA A 427 -10.28 19.15 6.93
N ALA A 428 -10.05 19.16 5.63
CA ALA A 428 -10.72 18.27 4.68
C ALA A 428 -9.77 17.83 3.56
N ILE A 429 -10.09 16.70 2.92
CA ILE A 429 -9.47 16.33 1.65
C ILE A 429 -10.17 17.12 0.53
N ALA A 430 -9.49 18.12 -0.04
CA ALA A 430 -9.95 18.88 -1.20
C ALA A 430 -9.87 18.06 -2.51
N PRO A 431 -10.41 18.55 -3.63
CA PRO A 431 -10.15 18.00 -4.96
C PRO A 431 -8.65 17.92 -5.31
N LEU A 432 -8.29 17.09 -6.30
CA LEU A 432 -6.86 16.85 -6.65
C LEU A 432 -6.22 18.03 -7.39
N ASP A 433 -7.03 18.81 -8.10
CA ASP A 433 -6.72 20.08 -8.75
C ASP A 433 -6.52 21.22 -7.73
N GLU A 434 -7.25 21.18 -6.61
CA GLU A 434 -7.07 22.05 -5.43
C GLU A 434 -5.83 21.72 -4.57
N ALA A 435 -4.99 20.78 -5.01
CA ALA A 435 -3.78 20.39 -4.29
C ALA A 435 -2.65 21.43 -4.43
N VAL A 436 -2.18 21.96 -3.30
CA VAL A 436 -1.09 22.96 -3.21
C VAL A 436 0.18 22.35 -2.61
N ALA A 437 1.34 22.99 -2.81
CA ALA A 437 2.57 22.59 -2.11
C ALA A 437 2.34 22.61 -0.59
N TRP A 438 2.80 21.59 0.14
CA TRP A 438 2.42 21.41 1.55
C TRP A 438 2.80 22.60 2.46
N SER A 439 3.92 23.26 2.17
CA SER A 439 4.41 24.44 2.87
C SER A 439 3.71 25.76 2.48
N LYS A 440 2.88 25.78 1.43
CA LYS A 440 2.21 27.00 0.95
C LYS A 440 1.18 27.51 1.98
N PRO A 441 1.28 28.78 2.44
CA PRO A 441 0.39 29.39 3.43
C PRO A 441 -0.95 29.77 2.81
N GLU A 442 -1.79 28.77 2.50
CA GLU A 442 -3.04 29.00 1.76
C GLU A 442 -4.18 28.11 2.26
N VAL A 443 -5.27 28.76 2.70
CA VAL A 443 -6.57 28.15 2.99
C VAL A 443 -7.33 27.85 1.69
N TRP A 444 -8.20 26.85 1.73
CA TRP A 444 -9.08 26.51 0.61
C TRP A 444 -10.37 27.32 0.75
N ARG A 445 -10.41 28.48 0.08
CA ARG A 445 -11.62 29.32 0.03
C ARG A 445 -12.67 28.62 -0.83
N LEU A 446 -13.84 28.38 -0.26
CA LEU A 446 -14.98 27.79 -0.95
C LEU A 446 -15.83 28.88 -1.61
N ASP A 447 -16.58 28.55 -2.66
CA ASP A 447 -17.58 29.47 -3.20
C ASP A 447 -18.83 29.42 -2.32
N GLU A 448 -19.14 30.54 -1.66
CA GLU A 448 -20.30 30.64 -0.78
C GLU A 448 -21.65 30.64 -1.53
N ASN A 449 -21.64 30.72 -2.86
CA ASN A 449 -22.81 30.66 -3.74
C ASN A 449 -23.03 29.26 -4.37
N ASP A 450 -22.04 28.37 -4.27
CA ASP A 450 -22.13 26.94 -4.60
C ASP A 450 -21.23 26.17 -3.63
N LEU A 451 -21.69 26.09 -2.37
CA LEU A 451 -20.89 25.53 -1.29
C LEU A 451 -20.76 24.01 -1.42
N MET A 452 -21.80 23.36 -1.95
CA MET A 452 -21.80 21.93 -2.23
C MET A 452 -20.90 21.58 -3.43
N GLY A 453 -20.95 22.35 -4.53
CA GLY A 453 -20.10 22.14 -5.69
C GLY A 453 -18.63 22.43 -5.40
N SER A 454 -18.32 23.54 -4.74
CA SER A 454 -16.93 23.90 -4.41
C SER A 454 -16.28 22.98 -3.37
N PHE A 455 -17.03 22.44 -2.41
CA PHE A 455 -16.49 21.47 -1.43
C PHE A 455 -16.40 20.04 -1.99
N PHE A 456 -17.49 19.53 -2.60
CA PHE A 456 -17.52 18.15 -3.08
C PHE A 456 -16.84 17.97 -4.44
N GLY A 457 -17.03 18.90 -5.39
CA GLY A 457 -16.77 18.65 -6.81
C GLY A 457 -17.56 17.43 -7.30
N ASP A 458 -16.95 16.61 -8.15
CA ASP A 458 -17.54 15.35 -8.67
C ASP A 458 -17.53 14.18 -7.65
N ARG A 459 -17.24 14.43 -6.37
CA ARG A 459 -17.03 13.37 -5.36
C ARG A 459 -18.28 13.14 -4.52
N GLU A 460 -18.69 11.88 -4.42
CA GLU A 460 -19.84 11.48 -3.59
C GLU A 460 -19.52 11.43 -2.09
N GLU A 461 -18.24 11.30 -1.69
CA GLU A 461 -17.83 11.25 -0.29
C GLU A 461 -16.46 11.88 -0.04
N ILE A 462 -16.27 12.44 1.16
CA ILE A 462 -15.06 13.16 1.62
C ILE A 462 -14.71 12.75 3.05
N LEU A 463 -13.42 12.59 3.32
CA LEU A 463 -12.89 12.54 4.69
C LEU A 463 -12.63 13.95 5.23
N VAL A 464 -13.15 14.21 6.43
CA VAL A 464 -12.96 15.46 7.18
C VAL A 464 -12.36 15.18 8.56
N LEU A 465 -11.43 16.03 8.98
CA LEU A 465 -10.93 16.12 10.35
C LEU A 465 -11.77 17.16 11.10
N ILE A 466 -12.24 16.79 12.28
CA ILE A 466 -13.11 17.59 13.15
C ILE A 466 -12.27 18.17 14.31
N PHE A 467 -12.67 19.30 14.89
CA PHE A 467 -11.87 19.98 15.92
C PHE A 467 -11.69 19.19 17.23
N ASP A 468 -12.50 18.16 17.48
CA ASP A 468 -12.29 17.20 18.57
C ASP A 468 -11.25 16.10 18.27
N GLY A 469 -10.66 16.09 17.07
CA GLY A 469 -9.69 15.09 16.63
C GLY A 469 -10.30 13.85 15.96
N SER A 470 -11.64 13.75 15.88
CA SER A 470 -12.31 12.70 15.11
C SER A 470 -12.14 12.90 13.60
N VAL A 471 -12.22 11.81 12.84
CA VAL A 471 -12.16 11.83 11.38
C VAL A 471 -13.39 11.13 10.84
N ASN A 472 -14.29 11.92 10.26
CA ASN A 472 -15.60 11.50 9.79
C ASN A 472 -15.64 11.47 8.26
N ARG A 473 -16.57 10.70 7.71
CA ARG A 473 -16.83 10.64 6.27
C ARG A 473 -18.17 11.31 5.95
N LEU A 474 -18.13 12.46 5.29
CA LEU A 474 -19.32 13.15 4.80
C LEU A 474 -19.69 12.62 3.42
N LYS A 475 -20.99 12.39 3.16
CA LYS A 475 -21.51 12.07 1.82
C LYS A 475 -22.26 13.25 1.23
N LYS A 476 -22.11 13.45 -0.07
CA LYS A 476 -22.80 14.51 -0.84
C LYS A 476 -24.32 14.32 -0.85
N SER A 477 -24.79 13.07 -0.78
CA SER A 477 -26.21 12.69 -0.71
C SER A 477 -26.91 13.10 0.60
N ASP A 478 -26.15 13.19 1.69
CA ASP A 478 -26.68 13.31 3.04
C ASP A 478 -26.61 14.78 3.54
N MET A 479 -25.90 15.63 2.79
CA MET A 479 -25.62 17.03 3.14
C MET A 479 -26.50 18.02 2.35
N THR A 480 -26.79 19.15 2.99
CA THR A 480 -27.34 20.35 2.34
C THR A 480 -26.34 21.50 2.48
N GLU A 481 -26.46 22.56 1.66
CA GLU A 481 -25.66 23.78 1.86
C GLU A 481 -25.78 24.35 3.28
N LYS A 482 -26.95 24.24 3.92
CA LYS A 482 -27.14 24.70 5.29
C LYS A 482 -26.35 23.85 6.28
N ASN A 483 -26.44 22.53 6.19
CA ASN A 483 -25.73 21.61 7.09
C ASN A 483 -24.22 21.74 6.89
N LEU A 484 -23.74 21.75 5.64
CA LEU A 484 -22.32 21.93 5.32
C LEU A 484 -21.80 23.29 5.82
N ARG A 485 -22.58 24.38 5.69
CA ARG A 485 -22.23 25.69 6.24
C ARG A 485 -22.13 25.68 7.76
N ALA A 486 -23.08 25.04 8.45
CA ALA A 486 -23.03 24.89 9.91
C ALA A 486 -21.83 24.05 10.38
N LEU A 487 -21.46 23.00 9.65
CA LEU A 487 -20.24 22.20 9.90
C LEU A 487 -18.94 22.97 9.62
N LEU A 488 -18.98 24.10 8.92
CA LEU A 488 -17.81 24.93 8.58
C LEU A 488 -17.67 26.18 9.48
N THR A 489 -18.74 26.65 10.12
CA THR A 489 -18.70 27.81 11.02
C THR A 489 -18.26 27.46 12.44
N ILE A 490 -17.76 28.46 13.16
CA ILE A 490 -17.43 28.37 14.60
C ILE A 490 -18.47 29.05 15.51
N ALA A 491 -19.34 29.91 14.96
CA ALA A 491 -20.32 30.69 15.71
C ALA A 491 -21.61 31.02 14.92
N GLY A 492 -22.03 30.13 14.01
CA GLY A 492 -23.25 30.26 13.21
C GLY A 492 -24.55 30.08 14.01
N ARG A 493 -24.50 29.38 15.15
CA ARG A 493 -25.66 29.03 16.02
C ARG A 493 -26.70 28.11 15.40
N ASP A 494 -26.42 27.53 14.24
CA ASP A 494 -27.22 26.47 13.64
C ASP A 494 -26.72 25.09 14.12
N VAL A 495 -27.64 24.22 14.51
CA VAL A 495 -27.30 22.82 14.83
C VAL A 495 -27.16 22.06 13.52
N ALA A 496 -25.97 21.50 13.26
CA ALA A 496 -25.74 20.60 12.14
C ALA A 496 -26.33 19.20 12.42
N GLU A 497 -27.01 18.64 11.42
CA GLU A 497 -27.35 17.21 11.38
C GLU A 497 -26.36 16.49 10.45
N TRP A 498 -25.87 15.33 10.89
CA TRP A 498 -24.79 14.52 10.32
C TRP A 498 -25.28 13.46 9.32
#